data_AF-A0A660PBD4-F1
#
_entry.id   AF-A0A660PBD4-F1
#
_cell.length_a   1.000
_cell.length_b   1.000
_cell.length_c   1.000
_cell.angle_alpha   90.00
_cell.angle_beta   90.00
_cell.angle_gamma   90.00
#
_symmetry.space_group_name_H-M   'P 1'
#
loop_
_entity.id
_entity.type
_entity.pdbx_description
1 polymer ?
#
loop_
_entity_poly.entity_id
_entity_poly.type
_entity_poly.pdbx_seq_one_letter_code
_entity_poly.pdbx_strand_id
1 'polypeptide(L)'
;MRKIFTILFVFVILVSKAQTNLDSMFVDTTKTNFYFAITLTPTVTGRRMYNTAIVLKSLQGKWIATYLTKTNFLFQITGQQDSKANPNHINYMKEYQIFWQTLDQLWKLKYSEYPYDRRHNQDTKGWAKMKYSPSPEQLRYLQQNYGIKNITDFIYGKNLFRLLKDMQDPGWVSNYMNM
;
A
#
# COMPACT_ATOMS: atom_id res chain seq x y z
N MET A 1 -0.83 -40.59 47.69
CA MET A 1 -1.89 -39.81 47.01
C MET A 1 -1.65 -38.29 47.12
N ARG A 2 -0.58 -37.75 46.51
CA ARG A 2 -0.35 -36.29 46.48
C ARG A 2 0.49 -35.76 45.30
N LYS A 3 0.98 -36.65 44.42
CA LYS A 3 1.81 -36.29 43.25
C LYS A 3 1.13 -36.49 41.89
N ILE A 4 -0.01 -37.17 41.83
CA ILE A 4 -0.75 -37.43 40.56
C ILE A 4 -1.65 -36.23 40.19
N PHE A 5 -2.16 -35.49 41.17
CA PHE A 5 -3.01 -34.31 40.93
C PHE A 5 -2.26 -33.10 40.34
N THR A 6 -0.94 -33.01 40.54
CA THR A 6 -0.15 -31.88 40.04
C THR A 6 0.14 -32.00 38.54
N ILE A 7 0.21 -33.22 37.99
CA ILE A 7 0.50 -33.44 36.56
C ILE A 7 -0.74 -33.15 35.69
N LEU A 8 -1.95 -33.41 36.20
CA LEU A 8 -3.17 -33.13 35.45
C LEU A 8 -3.46 -31.61 35.34
N PHE A 9 -3.05 -30.82 36.33
CA PHE A 9 -3.29 -29.37 36.34
C PHE A 9 -2.34 -28.59 35.42
N VAL A 10 -1.11 -29.09 35.21
CA VAL A 10 -0.14 -28.46 34.29
C VAL A 10 -0.55 -28.69 32.82
N PHE A 11 -1.22 -29.79 32.51
CA PHE A 11 -1.68 -30.07 31.14
C PHE A 11 -2.86 -29.18 30.72
N VAL A 12 -3.76 -28.83 31.64
CA VAL A 12 -4.92 -27.96 31.35
C VAL A 12 -4.49 -26.53 31.01
N ILE A 13 -3.44 -26.00 31.65
CA ILE A 13 -2.95 -24.63 31.39
C ILE A 13 -2.23 -24.54 30.02
N LEU A 14 -1.63 -25.63 29.54
CA LEU A 14 -0.99 -25.67 28.22
C LEU A 14 -2.01 -25.73 27.07
N VAL A 15 -3.14 -26.40 27.26
CA VAL A 15 -4.21 -26.45 26.24
C VAL A 15 -4.91 -25.09 26.10
N SER A 16 -5.11 -24.34 27.19
CA SER A 16 -5.73 -23.01 27.12
C SER A 16 -4.88 -21.96 26.39
N LYS A 17 -3.55 -22.06 26.44
CA LYS A 17 -2.64 -21.17 25.68
C LYS A 17 -2.48 -21.57 24.20
N ALA A 18 -2.78 -22.82 23.86
CA ALA A 18 -2.83 -23.26 22.46
C ALA A 18 -4.12 -22.78 21.76
N GLN A 19 -5.22 -22.62 22.50
CA GLN A 19 -6.51 -22.21 21.95
C GLN A 19 -6.53 -20.75 21.46
N THR A 20 -5.70 -19.85 22.01
CA THR A 20 -5.67 -18.43 21.61
C THR A 20 -4.93 -18.16 20.30
N ASN A 21 -4.38 -19.18 19.64
CA ASN A 21 -3.66 -19.03 18.37
C ASN A 21 -4.32 -19.78 17.19
N LEU A 22 -5.45 -20.47 17.41
CA LEU A 22 -6.16 -21.20 16.36
C LEU A 22 -7.25 -20.37 15.64
N ASP A 23 -7.77 -19.32 16.27
CA ASP A 23 -8.70 -18.39 15.62
C ASP A 23 -8.03 -17.52 14.53
N SER A 24 -6.70 -17.43 14.53
CA SER A 24 -5.94 -16.76 13.45
C SER A 24 -5.60 -17.68 12.26
N MET A 25 -5.94 -18.98 12.30
CA MET A 25 -5.60 -19.93 11.23
C MET A 25 -6.75 -20.30 10.30
N PHE A 26 -8.00 -19.93 10.60
CA PHE A 26 -9.09 -20.04 9.64
C PHE A 26 -9.08 -18.81 8.71
N VAL A 27 -8.18 -18.83 7.72
CA VAL A 27 -8.31 -17.95 6.55
C VAL A 27 -9.58 -18.39 5.84
N ASP A 28 -10.63 -17.57 5.93
CA ASP A 28 -11.84 -17.73 5.12
C ASP A 28 -11.46 -17.72 3.64
N THR A 29 -11.38 -18.92 3.05
CA THR A 29 -10.98 -19.15 1.66
C THR A 29 -12.04 -18.71 0.65
N THR A 30 -13.20 -18.22 1.11
CA THR A 30 -14.28 -17.70 0.25
C THR A 30 -14.25 -16.17 0.11
N LYS A 31 -13.51 -15.46 0.98
CA LYS A 31 -13.34 -14.00 0.90
C LYS A 31 -12.32 -13.60 -0.17
N THR A 32 -12.86 -13.35 -1.35
CA THR A 32 -12.19 -12.61 -2.42
C THR A 32 -11.97 -11.17 -1.96
N ASN A 33 -10.77 -10.84 -1.48
CA ASN A 33 -10.46 -9.49 -1.01
C ASN A 33 -9.97 -8.61 -2.16
N PHE A 34 -10.74 -7.56 -2.46
CA PHE A 34 -10.37 -6.51 -3.42
C PHE A 34 -9.70 -5.36 -2.68
N TYR A 35 -8.61 -4.84 -3.25
CA TYR A 35 -7.87 -3.73 -2.66
C TYR A 35 -7.67 -2.63 -3.68
N PHE A 36 -7.78 -1.37 -3.25
CA PHE A 36 -7.21 -0.26 -4.01
C PHE A 36 -5.70 -0.40 -4.07
N ALA A 37 -5.14 -0.08 -5.23
CA ALA A 37 -3.72 -0.21 -5.50
C ALA A 37 -3.19 0.88 -6.42
N ILE A 38 -1.89 1.16 -6.28
CA ILE A 38 -1.12 2.03 -7.16
C ILE A 38 0.20 1.36 -7.52
N THR A 39 0.63 1.49 -8.78
CA THR A 39 1.99 1.14 -9.23
C THR A 39 2.66 2.39 -9.82
N LEU A 40 3.96 2.55 -9.59
CA LEU A 40 4.77 3.66 -10.12
C LEU A 40 5.31 3.38 -11.53
N THR A 41 4.50 2.66 -12.30
CA THR A 41 4.71 2.45 -13.73
C THR A 41 4.03 3.60 -14.49
N PRO A 42 4.71 4.25 -15.45
CA PRO A 42 4.09 5.30 -16.27
C PRO A 42 2.87 4.79 -17.04
N THR A 43 1.90 5.67 -17.28
CA THR A 43 0.81 5.39 -18.23
C THR A 43 1.37 5.31 -19.65
N VAL A 44 0.70 4.58 -20.55
CA VAL A 44 1.10 4.47 -21.98
C VAL A 44 1.27 5.86 -22.63
N THR A 45 0.45 6.82 -22.23
CA THR A 45 0.50 8.20 -22.72
C THR A 45 1.65 9.04 -22.16
N GLY A 46 2.38 8.56 -21.15
CA GLY A 46 3.44 9.32 -20.47
C GLY A 46 2.97 10.58 -19.72
N ARG A 47 1.65 10.79 -19.58
CA ARG A 47 1.11 11.97 -18.88
C ARG A 47 1.10 11.82 -17.36
N ARG A 48 1.15 10.59 -16.85
CA ARG A 48 1.11 10.28 -15.42
C ARG A 48 2.06 9.15 -15.09
N MET A 49 2.87 9.32 -14.06
CA MET A 49 3.95 8.37 -13.72
C MET A 49 3.52 7.24 -12.79
N TYR A 50 2.21 7.03 -12.68
CA TYR A 50 1.63 5.99 -11.88
C TYR A 50 0.32 5.51 -12.52
N ASN A 51 -0.04 4.27 -12.21
CA ASN A 51 -1.34 3.70 -12.54
C ASN A 51 -2.10 3.36 -11.25
N THR A 52 -3.41 3.64 -11.28
CA THR A 52 -4.37 3.31 -10.23
C THR A 52 -5.14 2.06 -10.63
N ALA A 53 -5.42 1.17 -9.68
CA ALA A 53 -6.13 -0.08 -9.94
C ALA A 53 -6.93 -0.55 -8.72
N ILE A 54 -7.83 -1.50 -8.96
CA ILE A 54 -8.27 -2.46 -7.95
C ILE A 54 -7.55 -3.77 -8.24
N VAL A 55 -6.92 -4.33 -7.22
CA VAL A 55 -6.24 -5.62 -7.30
C VAL A 55 -7.01 -6.67 -6.53
N LEU A 56 -7.09 -7.84 -7.13
CA LEU A 56 -7.58 -9.07 -6.51
C LEU A 56 -6.38 -10.00 -6.30
N LYS A 57 -6.21 -10.46 -5.07
CA LYS A 57 -5.30 -11.56 -4.76
C LYS A 57 -6.05 -12.88 -4.94
N SER A 58 -5.78 -13.63 -6.01
CA SER A 58 -6.39 -14.95 -6.20
C SER A 58 -5.84 -15.96 -5.19
N LEU A 59 -6.59 -17.02 -4.91
CA LEU A 59 -6.19 -18.14 -4.02
C LEU A 59 -4.90 -18.84 -4.49
N GLN A 60 -4.60 -18.76 -5.78
CA GLN A 60 -3.41 -19.34 -6.42
C GLN A 60 -2.23 -18.35 -6.46
N GLY A 61 -2.32 -17.21 -5.76
CA GLY A 61 -1.28 -16.20 -5.70
C GLY A 61 -1.16 -15.31 -6.94
N LYS A 62 -2.07 -15.43 -7.92
CA LYS A 62 -2.10 -14.57 -9.11
C LYS A 62 -2.82 -13.27 -8.78
N TRP A 63 -2.17 -12.15 -9.08
CA TRP A 63 -2.79 -10.83 -8.99
C TRP A 63 -3.58 -10.53 -10.27
N ILE A 64 -4.86 -10.17 -10.13
CA ILE A 64 -5.67 -9.62 -11.21
C ILE A 64 -5.85 -8.13 -10.92
N ALA A 65 -5.41 -7.27 -11.84
CA ALA A 65 -5.53 -5.83 -11.70
C ALA A 65 -6.56 -5.28 -12.70
N THR A 66 -7.53 -4.53 -12.18
CA THR A 66 -8.43 -3.71 -12.98
C THR A 66 -7.98 -2.26 -12.87
N TYR A 67 -7.39 -1.72 -13.94
CA TYR A 67 -6.91 -0.34 -13.97
C TYR A 67 -8.05 0.66 -14.02
N LEU A 68 -7.85 1.80 -13.34
CA LEU A 68 -8.81 2.88 -13.20
C LEU A 68 -8.18 4.21 -13.65
N THR A 69 -9.01 5.12 -14.16
CA THR A 69 -8.62 6.53 -14.30
C THR A 69 -8.41 7.17 -12.92
N LYS A 70 -7.69 8.30 -12.83
CA LYS A 70 -7.54 9.04 -11.56
C LYS A 70 -8.90 9.39 -10.96
N THR A 71 -9.82 9.87 -11.80
CA THR A 71 -11.17 10.28 -11.41
C THR A 71 -11.98 9.11 -10.85
N ASN A 72 -12.04 7.99 -11.56
CA ASN A 72 -12.78 6.82 -11.08
C ASN A 72 -12.17 6.26 -9.80
N PHE A 73 -10.83 6.26 -9.70
CA PHE A 73 -10.15 5.88 -8.48
C PHE A 73 -10.55 6.79 -7.31
N LEU A 74 -10.50 8.12 -7.50
CA LEU A 74 -10.90 9.10 -6.48
C LEU A 74 -12.35 8.90 -6.04
N PHE A 75 -13.30 8.80 -6.97
CA PHE A 75 -14.71 8.59 -6.62
C PHE A 75 -14.92 7.31 -5.83
N GLN A 76 -14.24 6.22 -6.19
CA GLN A 76 -14.38 4.95 -5.47
C GLN A 76 -13.72 4.96 -4.08
N ILE A 77 -12.54 5.55 -3.92
CA ILE A 77 -11.89 5.64 -2.59
C ILE A 77 -12.60 6.62 -1.65
N THR A 78 -13.34 7.59 -2.17
CA THR A 78 -14.15 8.52 -1.37
C THR A 78 -15.57 8.02 -1.11
N GLY A 79 -15.93 6.84 -1.63
CA GLY A 79 -17.27 6.25 -1.48
C GLY A 79 -18.36 6.87 -2.37
N GLN A 80 -18.00 7.70 -3.34
CA GLN A 80 -18.93 8.37 -4.26
C GLN A 80 -19.37 7.49 -5.43
N GLN A 81 -18.67 6.37 -5.66
CA GLN A 81 -18.97 5.39 -6.70
C GLN A 81 -18.84 3.99 -6.14
N ASP A 82 -19.71 3.07 -6.59
CA ASP A 82 -19.64 1.65 -6.27
C ASP A 82 -18.25 1.08 -6.55
N SER A 83 -17.76 0.26 -5.62
CA SER A 83 -16.46 -0.37 -5.74
C SER A 83 -16.42 -1.69 -4.99
N LYS A 84 -15.89 -2.73 -5.66
CA LYS A 84 -15.61 -4.00 -4.99
C LYS A 84 -14.59 -3.87 -3.85
N ALA A 85 -13.73 -2.85 -3.91
CA ALA A 85 -12.74 -2.55 -2.87
C ALA A 85 -13.28 -1.56 -1.80
N ASN A 86 -14.49 -1.03 -1.97
CA ASN A 86 -15.17 -0.15 -1.02
C ASN A 86 -16.69 -0.37 -1.00
N PRO A 87 -17.16 -1.58 -0.65
CA PRO A 87 -18.59 -1.91 -0.68
C PRO A 87 -19.42 -1.08 0.31
N ASN A 88 -18.77 -0.51 1.32
CA ASN A 88 -19.42 0.26 2.39
C ASN A 88 -19.38 1.78 2.14
N HIS A 89 -18.94 2.23 0.96
CA HIS A 89 -18.87 3.66 0.60
C HIS A 89 -18.11 4.52 1.62
N ILE A 90 -17.05 3.97 2.21
CA ILE A 90 -16.23 4.67 3.19
C ILE A 90 -15.41 5.74 2.47
N ASN A 91 -15.33 6.94 3.05
CA ASN A 91 -14.44 7.96 2.53
C ASN A 91 -13.02 7.76 3.10
N TYR A 92 -12.21 6.93 2.43
CA TYR A 92 -10.86 6.61 2.89
C TYR A 92 -9.91 7.82 2.85
N MET A 93 -10.13 8.78 1.96
CA MET A 93 -9.35 10.03 1.99
C MET A 93 -9.58 10.80 3.29
N LYS A 94 -10.84 10.87 3.77
CA LYS A 94 -11.16 11.51 5.06
C LYS A 94 -10.65 10.68 6.23
N GLU A 95 -10.88 9.36 6.23
CA GLU A 95 -10.50 8.46 7.31
C GLU A 95 -8.99 8.48 7.58
N TYR A 96 -8.19 8.41 6.51
CA TYR A 96 -6.72 8.45 6.62
C TYR A 96 -6.16 9.88 6.58
N GLN A 97 -7.01 10.90 6.50
CA GLN A 97 -6.63 12.31 6.43
C GLN A 97 -5.62 12.60 5.29
N ILE A 98 -5.97 12.15 4.09
CA ILE A 98 -5.19 12.26 2.85
C ILE A 98 -5.83 13.32 1.95
N PHE A 99 -5.01 14.26 1.49
CA PHE A 99 -5.30 15.22 0.46
C PHE A 99 -5.16 14.58 -0.93
N TRP A 100 -6.11 14.84 -1.82
CA TRP A 100 -6.13 14.22 -3.16
C TRP A 100 -4.91 14.62 -4.01
N GLN A 101 -4.33 15.79 -3.75
CA GLN A 101 -3.14 16.33 -4.41
C GLN A 101 -1.90 15.46 -4.18
N THR A 102 -1.87 14.66 -3.11
CA THR A 102 -0.77 13.74 -2.82
C THR A 102 -0.59 12.70 -3.94
N LEU A 103 -1.66 12.34 -4.64
CA LEU A 103 -1.56 11.45 -5.80
C LEU A 103 -0.70 12.07 -6.91
N ASP A 104 -0.71 13.40 -7.07
CA ASP A 104 0.10 14.10 -8.07
C ASP A 104 1.59 14.14 -7.70
N GLN A 105 1.95 13.71 -6.48
CA GLN A 105 3.33 13.66 -6.01
C GLN A 105 3.92 12.25 -6.07
N LEU A 106 3.14 11.21 -6.36
CA LEU A 106 3.60 9.81 -6.39
C LEU A 106 4.82 9.57 -7.28
N TRP A 107 4.92 10.33 -8.37
CA TRP A 107 6.07 10.24 -9.28
C TRP A 107 7.40 10.55 -8.59
N LYS A 108 7.39 11.42 -7.58
CA LYS A 108 8.60 11.86 -6.88
C LYS A 108 9.31 10.74 -6.12
N LEU A 109 8.60 9.68 -5.75
CA LEU A 109 9.16 8.48 -5.13
C LEU A 109 10.11 7.71 -6.08
N LYS A 110 9.94 7.87 -7.39
CA LYS A 110 10.70 7.10 -8.39
C LYS A 110 11.71 7.94 -9.14
N TYR A 111 11.45 9.23 -9.32
CA TYR A 111 12.29 10.09 -10.15
C TYR A 111 12.85 11.26 -9.35
N SER A 112 14.09 11.66 -9.64
CA SER A 112 14.71 12.88 -9.07
C SER A 112 14.23 14.16 -9.79
N GLU A 113 13.70 14.00 -11.00
CA GLU A 113 13.16 15.04 -11.88
C GLU A 113 11.99 14.48 -12.68
N TYR A 114 11.04 15.32 -13.11
CA TYR A 114 9.89 14.82 -13.86
C TYR A 114 10.33 14.27 -15.24
N PRO A 115 10.00 13.01 -15.60
CA PRO A 115 10.64 12.33 -16.73
C PRO A 115 10.20 12.78 -18.13
N TYR A 116 9.11 13.56 -18.26
CA TYR A 116 8.58 13.98 -19.56
C TYR A 116 8.55 15.50 -19.79
N ASP A 117 9.18 16.30 -18.92
CA ASP A 117 9.13 17.75 -19.09
C ASP A 117 10.41 18.43 -19.56
N ARG A 118 10.22 19.26 -20.59
CA ARG A 118 11.13 20.32 -21.03
C ARG A 118 10.56 21.72 -20.77
N ARG A 119 9.33 21.84 -20.27
CA ARG A 119 8.51 23.07 -20.15
C ARG A 119 7.93 23.33 -18.76
N HIS A 120 7.77 22.33 -17.89
CA HIS A 120 7.53 22.56 -16.47
C HIS A 120 8.84 23.02 -15.84
N ASN A 121 8.75 24.08 -15.03
CA ASN A 121 9.89 24.68 -14.34
C ASN A 121 10.87 23.61 -13.85
N GLN A 122 12.15 23.85 -14.14
CA GLN A 122 13.31 23.12 -13.63
C GLN A 122 13.30 22.98 -12.09
N ASP A 123 12.40 23.70 -11.42
CA ASP A 123 12.15 23.67 -9.97
C ASP A 123 11.32 22.49 -9.47
N THR A 124 10.76 21.64 -10.35
CA THR A 124 10.03 20.44 -9.89
C THR A 124 10.99 19.30 -9.56
N LYS A 125 11.69 19.44 -8.43
CA LYS A 125 12.51 18.35 -7.87
C LYS A 125 11.62 17.19 -7.39
N GLY A 126 12.01 16.00 -7.81
CA GLY A 126 11.53 14.75 -7.23
C GLY A 126 12.28 14.40 -5.94
N TRP A 127 11.95 13.25 -5.36
CA TRP A 127 12.51 12.83 -4.07
C TRP A 127 13.48 11.66 -4.19
N ALA A 128 13.47 10.94 -5.31
CA ALA A 128 14.43 9.88 -5.55
C ALA A 128 15.84 10.43 -5.74
N LYS A 129 16.86 9.72 -5.23
CA LYS A 129 18.27 10.10 -5.41
C LYS A 129 18.80 9.83 -6.82
N MET A 130 18.22 8.88 -7.54
CA MET A 130 18.64 8.56 -8.91
C MET A 130 17.63 9.10 -9.91
N LYS A 131 18.10 9.32 -11.14
CA LYS A 131 17.32 9.96 -12.21
C LYS A 131 16.00 9.25 -12.51
N TYR A 132 16.03 7.92 -12.57
CA TYR A 132 14.89 7.10 -13.02
C TYR A 132 14.46 6.03 -12.00
N SER A 133 15.04 6.05 -10.80
CA SER A 133 14.76 5.09 -9.73
C SER A 133 15.09 5.65 -8.35
N PRO A 134 14.52 5.10 -7.27
CA PRO A 134 15.06 5.31 -5.93
C PRO A 134 16.49 4.77 -5.79
N SER A 135 17.24 5.26 -4.80
CA SER A 135 18.47 4.60 -4.33
C SER A 135 18.15 3.20 -3.79
N PRO A 136 19.16 2.30 -3.65
CA PRO A 136 18.96 1.01 -2.98
C PRO A 136 18.42 1.15 -1.55
N GLU A 137 18.80 2.22 -0.83
CA GLU A 137 18.32 2.51 0.51
C GLU A 137 16.86 2.96 0.51
N GLN A 138 16.50 3.90 -0.37
CA GLN A 138 15.12 4.34 -0.59
C GLN A 138 14.22 3.16 -0.99
N LEU A 139 14.67 2.27 -1.87
CA LEU A 139 13.91 1.09 -2.24
C LEU A 139 13.72 0.15 -1.04
N ARG A 140 14.78 -0.12 -0.27
CA ARG A 140 14.70 -0.96 0.94
C ARG A 140 13.73 -0.39 1.96
N TYR A 141 13.76 0.93 2.15
CA TYR A 141 12.80 1.62 3.00
C TYR A 141 11.36 1.38 2.53
N LEU A 142 11.09 1.52 1.22
CA LEU A 142 9.78 1.25 0.66
C LEU A 142 9.35 -0.23 0.79
N GLN A 143 10.30 -1.17 0.66
CA GLN A 143 10.03 -2.60 0.81
C GLN A 143 9.61 -2.94 2.24
N GLN A 144 10.40 -2.49 3.22
CA GLN A 144 10.18 -2.77 4.64
C GLN A 144 8.91 -2.12 5.17
N ASN A 145 8.61 -0.91 4.70
CA ASN A 145 7.47 -0.17 5.19
C ASN A 145 6.22 -0.49 4.37
N TYR A 146 6.22 -0.40 3.04
CA TYR A 146 4.98 -0.41 2.25
C TYR A 146 4.71 -1.71 1.48
N GLY A 147 5.56 -2.73 1.65
CA GLY A 147 5.28 -4.10 1.19
C GLY A 147 5.46 -4.33 -0.31
N ILE A 148 6.22 -3.46 -0.99
CA ILE A 148 6.68 -3.72 -2.36
C ILE A 148 7.98 -4.53 -2.35
N LYS A 149 8.32 -5.21 -3.45
CA LYS A 149 9.65 -5.78 -3.68
C LYS A 149 10.42 -4.96 -4.71
N ASN A 150 9.73 -4.52 -5.76
CA ASN A 150 10.26 -3.64 -6.79
C ASN A 150 9.49 -2.33 -6.82
N ILE A 151 10.10 -1.26 -7.32
CA ILE A 151 9.46 0.06 -7.43
C ILE A 151 8.22 0.06 -8.33
N THR A 152 8.09 -0.94 -9.20
CA THR A 152 6.96 -1.13 -10.12
C THR A 152 5.86 -2.02 -9.55
N ASP A 153 6.03 -2.60 -8.37
CA ASP A 153 4.99 -3.42 -7.76
C ASP A 153 3.79 -2.56 -7.34
N PHE A 154 2.64 -3.21 -7.14
CA PHE A 154 1.50 -2.55 -6.55
C PHE A 154 1.71 -2.32 -5.06
N ILE A 155 1.49 -1.08 -4.63
CA ILE A 155 1.24 -0.73 -3.24
C ILE A 155 -0.29 -0.75 -3.07
N TYR A 156 -0.81 -1.51 -2.11
CA TYR A 156 -2.24 -1.76 -2.02
C TYR A 156 -2.77 -1.78 -0.57
N GLY A 157 -4.09 -1.65 -0.44
CA GLY A 157 -4.79 -1.73 0.85
C GLY A 157 -4.29 -0.70 1.85
N LYS A 158 -4.12 -1.09 3.12
CA LYS A 158 -3.68 -0.19 4.20
C LYS A 158 -2.30 0.43 3.94
N ASN A 159 -1.39 -0.29 3.29
CA ASN A 159 -0.05 0.23 2.98
C ASN A 159 -0.10 1.39 1.98
N LEU A 160 -1.05 1.36 1.03
CA LEU A 160 -1.26 2.46 0.10
C LEU A 160 -1.68 3.73 0.85
N PHE A 161 -2.71 3.64 1.69
CA PHE A 161 -3.21 4.80 2.40
C PHE A 161 -2.18 5.36 3.40
N ARG A 162 -1.42 4.48 4.07
CA ARG A 162 -0.33 4.92 4.93
C ARG A 162 0.78 5.64 4.14
N LEU A 163 1.22 5.10 3.01
CA LEU A 163 2.21 5.79 2.15
C LEU A 163 1.71 7.17 1.75
N LEU A 164 0.46 7.28 1.26
CA LEU A 164 -0.11 8.56 0.87
C LEU A 164 -0.18 9.52 2.06
N LYS A 165 -0.52 9.05 3.26
CA LYS A 165 -0.50 9.89 4.46
C LYS A 165 0.92 10.38 4.78
N ASP A 166 1.90 9.47 4.78
CA ASP A 166 3.30 9.75 5.11
C ASP A 166 3.94 10.74 4.13
N MET A 167 3.60 10.65 2.83
CA MET A 167 4.06 11.59 1.79
C MET A 167 3.66 13.06 2.04
N GLN A 168 2.69 13.31 2.92
CA GLN A 168 2.26 14.66 3.29
C GLN A 168 3.06 15.26 4.45
N ASP A 169 3.88 14.45 5.12
CA ASP A 169 4.74 14.87 6.22
C ASP A 169 6.09 15.35 5.67
N PRO A 170 6.46 16.64 5.86
CA PRO A 170 7.76 17.15 5.45
C PRO A 170 8.95 16.41 6.09
N GLY A 171 8.80 15.92 7.33
CA GLY A 171 9.83 15.14 8.01
C GLY A 171 10.06 13.80 7.32
N TRP A 172 8.98 13.12 6.94
CA TRP A 172 9.05 11.89 6.14
C TRP A 172 9.71 12.14 4.78
N VAL A 173 9.30 13.20 4.07
CA VAL A 173 9.87 13.57 2.76
C VAL A 173 11.36 13.85 2.89
N SER A 174 11.77 14.64 3.89
CA SER A 174 13.17 14.95 4.16
C SER A 174 13.98 13.68 4.42
N ASN A 175 13.48 12.78 5.27
CA ASN A 175 14.15 11.51 5.55
C ASN A 175 14.31 10.69 4.26
N TYR A 176 13.25 10.55 3.48
CA TYR A 176 13.29 9.81 2.22
C TYR A 176 14.31 10.38 1.23
N MET A 177 14.39 11.72 1.10
CA MET A 177 15.34 12.39 0.19
C MET A 177 16.80 12.20 0.60
N ASN A 178 17.07 12.01 1.89
CA ASN A 178 18.43 11.90 2.43
C ASN A 178 18.97 10.46 2.47
N MET A 179 18.13 9.43 2.23
CA MET A 179 18.49 8.00 2.12
C MET A 179 19.32 7.64 0.89
#